data_AF-A0A955JWY8-F1
#
_entry.id   AF-A0A955JWY8-F1
#
_cell.length_a   1.000
_cell.length_b   1.000
_cell.length_c   1.000
_cell.angle_alpha   90.00
_cell.angle_beta   90.00
_cell.angle_gamma   90.00
#
_symmetry.space_group_name_H-M   'P 1'
#
loop_
_entity.id
_entity.type
_entity.pdbx_description
1 polymer ?
#
loop_
_entity_poly.entity_id
_entity_poly.type
_entity_poly.pdbx_seq_one_letter_code
_entity_poly.pdbx_strand_id
1 'polypeptide(L)'
;DYALEHRLEWVEDSTNQTDAYLRNRLRRVISDRSVDYTVMAQLRAEQLQLRSAIDYEVARINARHRSSRHFLTQIDEQVAMELLGAELQLLMGRRPTRPQLQRALLAVKTGKAGSRHHIGEKIVLQLTARKYQMSVL
;
A
#
# COMPACT_ATOMS: atom_id res chain seq x y z
N ASP A 1 -16.72 30.99 1.42
CA ASP A 1 -16.65 32.35 0.87
C ASP A 1 -16.99 32.41 -0.61
N TYR A 2 -16.30 31.67 -1.49
CA TYR A 2 -16.60 31.62 -2.93
C TYR A 2 -18.11 31.45 -3.28
N ALA A 3 -18.79 30.49 -2.65
CA ALA A 3 -20.22 30.26 -2.91
C ALA A 3 -21.12 31.45 -2.53
N LEU A 4 -20.76 32.18 -1.46
CA LEU A 4 -21.46 33.38 -1.01
C LEU A 4 -21.19 34.56 -1.96
N GLU A 5 -19.93 34.74 -2.37
CA GLU A 5 -19.51 35.80 -3.31
C GLU A 5 -20.22 35.67 -4.66
N HIS A 6 -20.38 34.44 -5.15
CA HIS A 6 -21.03 34.15 -6.42
C HIS A 6 -22.53 33.84 -6.32
N ARG A 7 -23.12 33.98 -5.12
CA ARG A 7 -24.55 33.72 -4.85
C ARG A 7 -25.02 32.36 -5.38
N LEU A 8 -24.18 31.34 -5.21
CA LEU A 8 -24.53 29.99 -5.62
C LEU A 8 -25.61 29.44 -4.70
N GLU A 9 -26.55 28.68 -5.25
CA GLU A 9 -27.49 27.91 -4.45
C GLU A 9 -26.85 26.56 -4.11
N TRP A 10 -26.90 26.16 -2.83
CA TRP A 10 -26.44 24.84 -2.40
C TRP A 10 -27.44 24.23 -1.41
N VAL A 11 -27.47 22.90 -1.38
CA VAL A 11 -28.27 22.11 -0.42
C VAL A 11 -27.31 21.40 0.52
N GLU A 12 -27.62 21.42 1.82
CA GLU A 12 -26.80 20.70 2.80
C GLU A 12 -26.98 19.18 2.64
N ASP A 13 -25.85 18.47 2.57
CA ASP A 13 -25.84 17.01 2.50
C ASP A 13 -26.44 16.41 3.78
N SER A 14 -27.55 15.68 3.65
CA SER A 14 -28.26 15.04 4.76
C SER A 14 -27.39 14.05 5.54
N THR A 15 -26.32 13.52 4.92
CA THR A 15 -25.37 12.64 5.58
C THR A 15 -24.45 13.38 6.55
N ASN A 16 -24.45 14.71 6.59
CA ASN A 16 -23.62 15.49 7.53
C ASN A 16 -24.03 15.29 9.00
N GLN A 17 -25.28 14.91 9.24
CA GLN A 17 -25.84 14.74 10.59
C GLN A 17 -25.58 13.35 11.19
N THR A 18 -25.11 12.39 10.39
CA THR A 18 -24.83 11.02 10.85
C THR A 18 -23.36 10.79 11.15
N ASP A 19 -23.12 10.09 12.26
CA ASP A 19 -21.80 9.60 12.66
C ASP A 19 -21.53 8.17 12.22
N ALA A 20 -22.41 7.55 11.43
CA ALA A 20 -22.18 6.20 10.92
C ALA A 20 -20.84 6.09 10.15
N TYR A 21 -20.48 7.12 9.40
CA TYR A 21 -19.26 7.18 8.60
C TYR A 21 -18.06 7.69 9.42
N LEU A 22 -16.94 6.95 9.38
CA LEU A 22 -15.68 7.37 10.03
C LEU A 22 -15.24 8.77 9.59
N ARG A 23 -15.42 9.10 8.31
CA ARG A 23 -15.14 10.45 7.76
C ARG A 23 -15.84 11.55 8.56
N ASN A 24 -17.13 11.39 8.86
CA ASN A 24 -17.92 12.43 9.52
C ASN A 24 -17.48 12.59 10.98
N ARG A 25 -17.22 11.48 11.67
CA ARG A 25 -16.65 11.48 13.03
C ARG A 25 -15.30 12.20 13.07
N LEU A 26 -14.40 11.88 12.13
CA LEU A 26 -13.11 12.54 12.01
C LEU A 26 -13.25 14.03 11.71
N ARG A 27 -14.13 14.41 10.77
CA ARG A 27 -14.37 15.81 10.43
C ARG A 27 -14.76 16.63 11.67
N ARG A 28 -15.63 16.11 12.53
CA ARG A 28 -16.05 16.79 13.78
C ARG A 28 -14.92 16.89 14.81
N VAL A 29 -14.09 15.85 14.95
CA VAL A 29 -12.95 15.88 15.88
C VAL A 29 -11.83 16.82 15.38
N ILE A 30 -11.66 16.91 14.06
CA ILE A 30 -10.61 17.70 13.42
C ILE A 30 -11.02 19.17 13.26
N SER A 31 -12.32 19.48 13.10
CA SER A 31 -12.81 20.86 12.98
C SER A 31 -12.45 21.73 14.18
N ASP A 32 -12.32 21.10 15.36
CA ASP A 32 -11.97 21.80 16.61
C ASP A 32 -10.46 22.03 16.76
N ARG A 33 -9.65 21.61 15.77
CA ARG A 33 -8.20 21.79 15.75
C ARG A 33 -7.81 22.78 14.65
N SER A 34 -6.86 23.66 14.93
CA SER A 34 -6.24 24.49 13.91
C SER A 34 -5.37 23.63 13.00
N VAL A 35 -5.94 23.11 11.92
CA VAL A 35 -5.21 22.39 10.87
C VAL A 35 -4.70 23.40 9.85
N ASP A 36 -3.38 23.42 9.65
CA ASP A 36 -2.78 24.16 8.56
C ASP A 36 -2.93 23.36 7.25
N TYR A 37 -3.90 23.75 6.44
CA TYR A 37 -4.19 23.11 5.16
C TYR A 37 -3.05 23.28 4.14
N THR A 38 -2.21 24.32 4.26
CA THR A 38 -1.08 24.53 3.36
C THR A 38 0.03 23.51 3.62
N VAL A 39 0.36 23.29 4.90
CA VAL A 39 1.30 22.25 5.32
C VAL A 39 0.79 20.87 4.94
N MET A 40 -0.51 20.60 5.14
CA MET A 40 -1.13 19.33 4.73
C MET A 40 -1.05 19.10 3.22
N ALA A 41 -1.28 20.13 2.40
CA ALA A 41 -1.17 20.05 0.95
C ALA A 41 0.28 19.80 0.51
N GLN A 42 1.24 20.46 1.17
CA GLN A 42 2.67 20.24 0.94
C GLN A 42 3.08 18.80 1.27
N LEU A 43 2.74 18.30 2.46
CA LEU A 43 3.02 16.92 2.86
C LEU A 43 2.42 15.90 1.88
N ARG A 44 1.20 16.16 1.40
CA ARG A 44 0.58 15.32 0.36
C ARG A 44 1.40 15.34 -0.93
N ALA A 45 1.84 16.50 -1.39
CA ALA A 45 2.64 16.62 -2.61
C ALA A 45 3.97 15.86 -2.47
N GLU A 46 4.67 16.02 -1.35
CA GLU A 46 5.91 15.30 -1.04
C GLU A 46 5.69 13.78 -0.99
N GLN A 47 4.60 13.32 -0.36
CA GLN A 47 4.26 11.89 -0.32
C GLN A 47 3.96 11.31 -1.71
N LEU A 48 3.29 12.07 -2.59
CA LEU A 48 3.02 11.63 -3.96
C LEU A 48 4.30 11.54 -4.80
N GLN A 49 5.20 12.52 -4.66
CA GLN A 49 6.51 12.49 -5.30
C GLN A 49 7.34 11.30 -4.81
N LEU A 50 7.42 11.10 -3.50
CA LEU A 50 8.14 9.99 -2.89
C LEU A 50 7.58 8.64 -3.37
N ARG A 51 6.26 8.50 -3.40
CA ARG A 51 5.60 7.30 -3.92
C ARG A 51 6.02 7.03 -5.37
N SER A 52 5.99 8.04 -6.23
CA SER A 52 6.39 7.88 -7.64
C SER A 52 7.87 7.47 -7.77
N ALA A 53 8.75 8.00 -6.93
CA ALA A 53 10.17 7.62 -6.92
C ALA A 53 10.36 6.17 -6.47
N ILE A 54 9.62 5.73 -5.45
CA ILE A 54 9.61 4.33 -4.98
C ILE A 54 9.11 3.41 -6.10
N ASP A 55 7.98 3.73 -6.73
CA ASP A 55 7.38 2.92 -7.80
C ASP A 55 8.37 2.75 -8.98
N TYR A 56 9.11 3.81 -9.33
CA TYR A 56 10.17 3.75 -10.35
C TYR A 56 11.32 2.82 -9.95
N GLU A 57 11.85 2.96 -8.74
CA GLU A 57 12.95 2.12 -8.25
C GLU A 57 12.55 0.65 -8.14
N VAL A 58 11.34 0.38 -7.66
CA VAL A 58 10.74 -0.96 -7.61
C VAL A 58 10.69 -1.58 -9.01
N ALA A 59 10.21 -0.84 -10.01
CA ALA A 59 10.16 -1.32 -11.39
C ALA A 59 11.57 -1.61 -11.94
N ARG A 60 12.52 -0.71 -11.71
CA ARG A 60 13.93 -0.84 -12.13
C ARG A 60 14.60 -2.08 -11.52
N ILE A 61 14.40 -2.30 -10.22
CA ILE A 61 14.99 -3.44 -9.50
C ILE A 61 14.32 -4.75 -9.93
N ASN A 62 12.99 -4.78 -10.00
CA ASN A 62 12.25 -5.98 -10.41
C ASN A 62 12.58 -6.39 -11.85
N ALA A 63 12.87 -5.46 -12.77
CA ALA A 63 13.31 -5.80 -14.12
C ALA A 63 14.51 -6.75 -14.16
N ARG A 64 15.36 -6.76 -13.12
CA ARG A 64 16.56 -7.62 -13.03
C ARG A 64 16.44 -8.74 -12.01
N HIS A 65 15.75 -8.50 -10.91
CA HIS A 65 15.79 -9.38 -9.73
C HIS A 65 14.43 -9.98 -9.34
N ARG A 66 13.41 -9.82 -10.20
CA ARG A 66 12.07 -10.37 -9.94
C ARG A 66 12.14 -11.83 -9.52
N SER A 67 11.38 -12.16 -8.49
CA SER A 67 11.26 -13.53 -7.98
C SER A 67 12.56 -14.17 -7.46
N SER A 68 13.68 -13.43 -7.34
CA SER A 68 14.96 -13.97 -6.85
C SER A 68 14.95 -14.08 -5.33
N ARG A 69 14.98 -15.32 -4.81
CA ARG A 69 15.05 -15.57 -3.35
C ARG A 69 16.35 -15.04 -2.77
N HIS A 70 17.47 -15.33 -3.43
CA HIS A 70 18.79 -14.88 -2.99
C HIS A 70 18.82 -13.35 -2.85
N PHE A 71 18.34 -12.63 -3.86
CA PHE A 71 18.33 -11.17 -3.83
C PHE A 71 17.49 -10.63 -2.66
N LEU A 72 16.24 -11.10 -2.50
CA LEU A 72 15.37 -10.66 -1.41
C LEU A 72 15.89 -11.02 -0.02
N THR A 73 16.69 -12.08 0.11
CA THR A 73 17.32 -12.45 1.39
C THR A 73 18.49 -11.52 1.76
N GLN A 74 19.16 -10.92 0.78
CA GLN A 74 20.38 -10.13 0.99
C GLN A 74 20.13 -8.63 1.19
N ILE A 75 18.96 -8.12 0.84
CA ILE A 75 18.60 -6.71 1.00
C ILE A 75 17.85 -6.45 2.30
N ASP A 76 17.70 -5.17 2.65
CA ASP A 76 16.91 -4.73 3.80
C ASP A 76 15.46 -5.28 3.76
N GLU A 77 14.92 -5.60 4.94
CA GLU A 77 13.60 -6.19 5.08
C GLU A 77 12.49 -5.30 4.51
N GLN A 78 12.55 -4.00 4.76
CA GLN A 78 11.52 -3.07 4.30
C GLN A 78 11.55 -2.96 2.78
N VAL A 79 12.75 -2.91 2.20
CA VAL A 79 12.92 -2.90 0.74
C VAL A 79 12.43 -4.21 0.11
N ALA A 80 12.74 -5.36 0.73
CA ALA A 80 12.25 -6.65 0.24
C ALA A 80 10.71 -6.75 0.28
N MET A 81 10.09 -6.25 1.35
CA MET A 81 8.64 -6.16 1.46
C MET A 81 8.03 -5.22 0.41
N GLU A 82 8.70 -4.12 0.09
CA GLU A 82 8.25 -3.17 -0.94
C GLU A 82 8.20 -3.82 -2.32
N LEU A 83 9.27 -4.55 -2.68
CA LEU A 83 9.35 -5.30 -3.95
C LEU A 83 8.30 -6.41 -4.03
N LEU A 84 8.16 -7.21 -2.96
CA LEU A 84 7.12 -8.25 -2.87
C LEU A 84 5.70 -7.67 -2.94
N GLY A 85 5.48 -6.55 -2.26
CA GLY A 85 4.20 -5.87 -2.23
C GLY A 85 3.78 -5.37 -3.60
N ALA A 86 4.72 -4.82 -4.37
CA ALA A 86 4.46 -4.42 -5.74
C ALA A 86 4.15 -5.60 -6.66
N GLU A 87 4.89 -6.71 -6.55
CA GLU A 87 4.58 -7.93 -7.33
C GLU A 87 3.17 -8.47 -7.02
N LEU A 88 2.77 -8.52 -5.74
CA LEU A 88 1.43 -8.96 -5.33
C LEU A 88 0.33 -7.96 -5.69
N GLN A 89 0.62 -6.66 -5.65
CA GLN A 89 -0.33 -5.63 -6.09
C GLN A 89 -0.65 -5.77 -7.58
N LEU A 90 0.34 -6.09 -8.41
CA LEU A 90 0.13 -6.37 -9.83
C LEU A 90 -0.75 -7.60 -10.05
N LEU A 91 -0.63 -8.62 -9.19
CA LEU A 91 -1.42 -9.85 -9.30
C LEU A 91 -2.86 -9.70 -8.80
N MET A 92 -3.09 -8.89 -7.76
CA MET A 92 -4.38 -8.82 -7.06
C MET A 92 -5.14 -7.50 -7.25
N GLY A 93 -4.52 -6.49 -7.85
CA GLY A 93 -5.06 -5.13 -7.95
C GLY A 93 -5.04 -4.34 -6.64
N ARG A 94 -4.61 -4.94 -5.52
CA ARG A 94 -4.47 -4.28 -4.22
C ARG A 94 -3.19 -4.70 -3.52
N ARG A 95 -2.64 -3.78 -2.73
CA ARG A 95 -1.44 -4.04 -1.95
C ARG A 95 -1.76 -4.92 -0.74
N PRO A 96 -0.98 -5.99 -0.47
CA PRO A 96 -1.16 -6.81 0.73
C PRO A 96 -0.91 -6.02 2.02
N THR A 97 -1.49 -6.49 3.11
CA THR A 97 -1.23 -5.94 4.45
C THR A 97 0.20 -6.21 4.88
N ARG A 98 0.75 -5.38 5.78
CA ARG A 98 2.11 -5.58 6.32
C ARG A 98 2.32 -6.99 6.90
N PRO A 99 1.39 -7.58 7.68
CA PRO A 99 1.53 -8.96 8.15
C PRO A 99 1.51 -10.02 7.04
N GLN A 100 0.82 -9.77 5.92
CA GLN A 100 0.89 -10.66 4.75
C GLN A 100 2.27 -10.57 4.09
N LEU A 101 2.82 -9.36 3.91
CA LEU A 101 4.16 -9.18 3.33
C LEU A 101 5.28 -9.80 4.19
N GLN A 102 5.20 -9.64 5.52
CA GLN A 102 6.16 -10.26 6.44
C GLN A 102 6.11 -11.79 6.36
N ARG A 103 4.91 -12.39 6.29
CA ARG A 103 4.76 -13.83 6.10
C ARG A 103 5.29 -14.30 4.75
N ALA A 104 5.05 -13.55 3.68
CA ALA A 104 5.60 -13.85 2.36
C ALA A 104 7.13 -13.84 2.38
N LEU A 105 7.71 -12.78 2.93
CA LEU A 105 9.16 -12.62 2.98
C LEU A 105 9.82 -13.68 3.86
N LEU A 106 9.22 -14.01 5.02
CA LEU A 106 9.69 -15.11 5.86
C LEU A 106 9.72 -16.42 5.07
N ALA A 107 8.63 -16.76 4.37
CA ALA A 107 8.57 -17.95 3.53
C ALA A 107 9.63 -17.93 2.42
N VAL A 108 9.83 -16.80 1.73
CA VAL A 108 10.90 -16.64 0.73
C VAL A 108 12.28 -16.91 1.33
N LYS A 109 12.56 -16.40 2.53
CA LYS A 109 13.86 -16.52 3.20
C LYS A 109 14.14 -17.94 3.71
N THR A 110 13.16 -18.59 4.33
CA THR A 110 13.39 -19.82 5.12
C THR A 110 12.72 -21.07 4.55
N GLY A 111 11.77 -20.93 3.63
CA GLY A 111 11.00 -22.07 3.14
C GLY A 111 11.83 -23.06 2.32
N LYS A 112 11.54 -24.36 2.50
CA LYS A 112 12.20 -25.44 1.76
C LYS A 112 11.86 -25.36 0.27
N ALA A 113 12.81 -25.71 -0.60
CA ALA A 113 12.49 -25.87 -2.02
C ALA A 113 11.36 -26.89 -2.22
N GLY A 114 10.39 -26.56 -3.07
CA GLY A 114 9.19 -27.36 -3.31
C GLY A 114 8.03 -27.09 -2.34
N SER A 115 8.23 -26.29 -1.30
CA SER A 115 7.15 -25.98 -0.36
C SER A 115 6.14 -24.98 -0.93
N ARG A 116 4.92 -25.05 -0.39
CA ARG A 116 3.81 -24.16 -0.67
C ARG A 116 3.40 -23.46 0.62
N HIS A 117 3.25 -22.15 0.58
CA HIS A 117 2.91 -21.32 1.74
C HIS A 117 1.68 -20.45 1.45
N HIS A 118 0.73 -20.45 2.39
CA HIS A 118 -0.44 -19.57 2.34
C HIS A 118 -0.15 -18.27 3.09
N ILE A 119 -0.23 -17.15 2.38
CA ILE A 119 0.17 -15.84 2.92
C ILE A 119 -1.04 -15.05 3.44
N GLY A 120 -2.25 -15.43 3.03
CA GLY A 120 -3.54 -14.82 3.40
C GLY A 120 -4.42 -14.61 2.17
N GLU A 121 -5.74 -14.48 2.35
CA GLU A 121 -6.72 -14.15 1.31
C GLU A 121 -6.40 -14.73 -0.09
N LYS A 122 -6.39 -16.07 -0.19
CA LYS A 122 -6.19 -16.83 -1.44
C LYS A 122 -4.81 -16.69 -2.09
N ILE A 123 -3.85 -16.02 -1.44
CA ILE A 123 -2.47 -15.91 -1.93
C ILE A 123 -1.68 -17.16 -1.56
N VAL A 124 -1.10 -17.79 -2.58
CA VAL A 124 -0.22 -18.94 -2.45
C VAL A 124 1.16 -18.58 -3.00
N LEU A 125 2.18 -18.90 -2.21
CA LEU A 125 3.59 -18.79 -2.58
C LEU A 125 4.16 -20.20 -2.77
N GLN A 126 4.67 -20.48 -3.97
CA GLN A 126 5.35 -21.73 -4.29
C GLN A 126 6.85 -21.48 -4.43
N LEU A 127 7.65 -22.24 -3.69
CA LEU A 127 9.09 -22.03 -3.59
C LEU A 127 9.86 -23.04 -4.41
N THR A 128 10.89 -22.56 -5.10
CA THR A 128 11.97 -23.38 -5.67
C THR A 128 13.26 -23.06 -4.94
N ALA A 129 14.37 -23.75 -5.24
CA ALA A 129 15.65 -23.47 -4.61
C ALA A 129 16.12 -22.00 -4.78
N ARG A 130 15.83 -21.37 -5.94
CA ARG A 130 16.34 -20.03 -6.28
C ARG A 130 15.26 -18.98 -6.47
N LYS A 131 14.06 -19.40 -6.84
CA LYS A 131 12.94 -18.51 -7.17
C LYS A 131 11.70 -18.82 -6.35
N TYR A 132 10.74 -17.91 -6.37
CA TYR A 132 9.38 -18.13 -5.90
C TYR A 132 8.38 -17.79 -7.00
N GLN A 133 7.17 -18.34 -6.89
CA GLN A 133 6.04 -18.04 -7.74
C GLN A 133 4.84 -17.71 -6.86
N MET A 134 4.08 -16.69 -7.26
CA MET A 134 2.89 -16.24 -6.54
C MET A 134 1.67 -16.49 -7.41
N SER A 135 0.62 -17.03 -6.80
CA SER A 135 -0.68 -17.22 -7.43
C SER A 135 -1.81 -16.84 -6.48
N VAL A 136 -2.94 -16.47 -7.07
CA VAL A 136 -4.20 -16.22 -6.36
C VAL A 136 -5.14 -17.37 -6.70
N LEU A 137 -5.72 -17.99 -5.67
CA LEU A 137 -6.73 -19.05 -5.79
C LEU A 137 -8.13 -18.50 -6.07
#